data_AF-A0A7J8MDE3-F1
#
_entry.id   AF-A0A7J8MDE3-F1
#
_cell.length_a   1.000
_cell.length_b   1.000
_cell.length_c   1.000
_cell.angle_alpha   90.00
_cell.angle_beta   90.00
_cell.angle_gamma   90.00
#
_symmetry.space_group_name_H-M   'P 1'
#
loop_
_entity.id
_entity.type
_entity.pdbx_description
1 polymer ?
#
loop_
_entity_poly.entity_id
_entity_poly.type
_entity_poly.pdbx_seq_one_letter_code
_entity_poly.pdbx_strand_id
1 'polypeptide(L)'
;MQRDGLALTRVPRIKFLIIISGAKFGGPKFAHHKLTSNAYSSPLECPSLHIIGETDFMKQESISLLEYFVDPFVINHPKGHTIPELDEKSTEVMLGFIERFQKTMATTDEQIYLNAET
;
A
#
# COMPACT_ATOMS: atom_id res chain seq x y z
N MET A 1 5.84 8.96 -8.63
CA MET A 1 7.25 8.78 -9.05
C MET A 1 7.46 7.57 -9.95
N GLN A 2 7.23 6.32 -9.51
CA GLN A 2 7.41 5.15 -10.40
C GLN A 2 6.40 5.14 -11.56
N ARG A 3 5.12 5.42 -11.27
CA ARG A 3 4.06 5.61 -12.28
C ARG A 3 4.47 6.59 -13.39
N ASP A 4 5.12 7.67 -12.99
CA ASP A 4 5.49 8.79 -13.87
C ASP A 4 6.87 8.58 -14.53
N GLY A 5 7.50 7.42 -14.35
CA GLY A 5 8.81 7.09 -14.92
C GLY A 5 10.00 7.84 -14.30
N LEU A 6 9.83 8.43 -13.11
CA LEU A 6 10.85 9.27 -12.47
C LEU A 6 11.76 8.53 -11.49
N ALA A 7 11.31 7.41 -10.93
CA ALA A 7 12.07 6.58 -9.99
C ALA A 7 11.73 5.11 -10.16
N LEU A 8 12.60 4.21 -9.68
CA LEU A 8 12.42 2.76 -9.78
C LEU A 8 12.17 2.30 -11.24
N THR A 9 12.86 2.91 -12.20
CA THR A 9 12.66 2.70 -13.65
C THR A 9 13.28 1.41 -14.19
N ARG A 10 14.12 0.74 -13.38
CA ARG A 10 14.82 -0.50 -13.73
C ARG A 10 14.28 -1.73 -13.01
N VAL A 11 13.12 -1.60 -12.35
CA VAL A 11 12.44 -2.70 -11.67
C VAL A 11 10.99 -2.76 -12.15
N PRO A 12 10.33 -3.93 -12.07
CA PRO A 12 8.90 -4.04 -12.37
C PRO A 12 8.07 -3.03 -11.57
N ARG A 13 6.90 -2.67 -12.11
CA ARG A 13 5.95 -1.82 -11.39
C ARG A 13 5.54 -2.48 -10.07
N ILE A 14 5.43 -1.66 -9.03
CA ILE A 14 4.86 -2.08 -7.75
C ILE A 14 3.42 -2.54 -8.00
N LYS A 15 3.10 -3.74 -7.51
CA LYS A 15 1.80 -4.39 -7.75
C LYS A 15 0.80 -4.10 -6.63
N PHE A 16 1.28 -4.02 -5.39
CA PHE A 16 0.50 -3.64 -4.22
C PHE A 16 1.44 -3.13 -3.12
N LEU A 17 0.86 -2.51 -2.08
CA LEU A 17 1.57 -2.04 -0.89
C LEU A 17 1.04 -2.72 0.36
N ILE A 18 1.93 -3.04 1.30
CA ILE A 18 1.58 -3.34 2.69
C ILE A 18 2.26 -2.29 3.55
N ILE A 19 1.47 -1.51 4.28
CA ILE A 19 1.92 -0.36 5.06
C ILE A 19 1.60 -0.65 6.53
N ILE A 20 2.64 -0.77 7.36
CA ILE A 20 2.51 -1.10 8.78
C ILE A 20 2.93 0.11 9.59
N SER A 21 2.05 0.61 10.45
CA SER A 21 2.28 1.85 11.21
C SER A 21 2.69 3.03 10.31
N GLY A 22 2.15 3.10 9.08
CA GLY A 22 2.48 4.16 8.13
C GLY A 22 1.77 5.47 8.47
N ALA A 23 2.41 6.59 8.14
CA ALA A 23 1.87 7.92 8.35
C ALA A 23 1.95 8.73 7.06
N LYS A 24 0.94 9.58 6.82
CA LYS A 24 0.99 10.53 5.70
C LYS A 24 2.19 11.45 5.84
N PHE A 25 3.06 11.45 4.84
CA PHE A 25 4.19 12.37 4.79
C PHE A 25 3.71 13.72 4.23
N GLY A 26 3.96 14.81 4.96
CA GLY A 26 3.35 16.12 4.66
C GLY A 26 1.95 16.29 5.29
N GLY A 27 1.60 17.50 5.71
CA GLY A 27 0.35 17.82 6.41
C GLY A 27 0.60 18.66 7.67
N PRO A 28 -0.31 18.67 8.66
CA PRO A 28 -0.15 19.47 9.87
C PRO A 28 1.05 19.05 10.73
N LYS A 29 1.30 17.74 10.87
CA LYS A 29 2.43 17.22 11.66
C LYS A 29 3.78 17.22 10.92
N PHE A 30 3.76 17.10 9.60
CA PHE A 30 4.97 17.06 8.78
C PHE A 30 4.93 18.18 7.75
N ALA A 31 5.92 19.07 7.75
CA ALA A 31 5.95 20.19 6.80
C ALA A 31 5.75 19.71 5.35
N HIS A 32 4.93 20.45 4.60
CA HIS A 32 4.74 20.19 3.18
C HIS A 32 6.06 20.38 2.43
N HIS A 33 6.59 19.29 1.88
CA HIS A 33 7.73 19.32 0.98
C HIS A 33 7.25 19.23 -0.47
N LYS A 34 8.01 19.77 -1.43
CA LYS A 34 7.67 19.70 -2.87
C LYS A 34 7.36 18.27 -3.36
N LEU A 35 8.00 17.27 -2.75
CA LEU A 35 7.76 15.85 -3.02
C LEU A 35 6.35 15.40 -2.61
N THR A 36 5.79 15.96 -1.52
CA THR A 36 4.45 15.61 -1.01
C THR A 36 3.34 16.19 -1.87
N SER A 37 3.56 17.34 -2.52
CA SER A 37 2.57 17.97 -3.39
C SER A 37 2.20 17.10 -4.60
N ASN A 38 3.18 16.36 -5.14
CA ASN A 38 2.96 15.48 -6.28
C ASN A 38 2.52 14.06 -5.88
N ALA A 39 2.87 13.62 -4.67
CA ALA A 39 2.54 12.27 -4.21
C ALA A 39 1.04 12.06 -4.01
N TYR A 40 0.33 13.14 -3.64
CA TYR A 40 -1.08 13.13 -3.25
C TYR A 40 -1.97 13.98 -4.17
N SER A 41 -1.48 14.37 -5.35
CA SER A 41 -2.23 15.21 -6.31
C SER A 41 -3.34 14.46 -7.04
N SER A 42 -3.34 13.13 -6.97
CA SER A 42 -4.32 12.23 -7.59
C SER A 42 -4.49 11.00 -6.68
N PRO A 43 -5.66 10.35 -6.66
CA PRO A 43 -5.83 9.09 -5.96
C PRO A 43 -4.77 8.05 -6.34
N LEU A 44 -4.30 7.31 -5.34
CA LEU A 44 -3.35 6.22 -5.46
C LEU A 44 -4.13 4.93 -5.79
N GLU A 45 -4.10 4.55 -7.06
CA GLU A 45 -4.76 3.35 -7.58
C GLU A 45 -4.03 2.05 -7.24
N CYS A 46 -2.79 2.13 -6.74
CA CYS A 46 -2.04 0.95 -6.33
C CYS A 46 -2.73 0.30 -5.12
N PRO A 47 -3.18 -0.96 -5.23
CA PRO A 47 -3.84 -1.64 -4.13
C PRO A 47 -3.00 -1.63 -2.86
N SER A 48 -3.64 -1.40 -1.72
CA SER A 48 -2.91 -1.27 -0.46
C SER A 48 -3.62 -1.95 0.70
N LEU A 49 -2.82 -2.53 1.58
CA LEU A 49 -3.22 -3.02 2.89
C LEU A 49 -2.51 -2.17 3.95
N HIS A 50 -3.28 -1.57 4.85
CA HIS A 50 -2.78 -0.74 5.94
C HIS A 50 -3.03 -1.44 7.27
N ILE A 51 -1.99 -1.55 8.09
CA ILE A 51 -2.04 -2.14 9.42
C ILE A 51 -1.79 -1.01 10.42
N ILE A 52 -2.83 -0.65 11.18
CA ILE A 52 -2.89 0.57 12.01
C ILE A 52 -3.02 0.20 13.49
N GLY A 53 -2.17 0.81 14.32
CA GLY A 53 -2.26 0.69 15.77
C GLY A 53 -3.29 1.64 16.37
N GLU A 54 -4.20 1.10 17.17
CA GLU A 54 -5.22 1.88 17.88
C GLU A 54 -4.62 2.87 18.89
N THR A 55 -3.45 2.53 19.45
CA THR A 55 -2.70 3.38 20.38
C THR A 55 -1.48 4.03 19.74
N ASP A 56 -1.37 4.01 18.41
CA ASP A 56 -0.28 4.66 17.68
C ASP A 56 -0.40 6.19 17.81
N PHE A 57 0.67 6.86 18.24
CA PHE A 57 0.74 8.32 18.30
C PHE A 57 0.65 8.99 16.92
N MET A 58 0.83 8.21 15.85
CA MET A 58 0.70 8.58 14.44
C MET A 58 -0.61 8.11 13.79
N LYS A 59 -1.55 7.53 14.56
CA LYS A 59 -2.80 6.98 14.02
C LYS A 59 -3.58 7.97 13.15
N GLN A 60 -3.61 9.24 13.54
CA GLN A 60 -4.33 10.27 12.77
C GLN A 60 -3.70 10.49 11.39
N GLU A 61 -2.38 10.41 11.29
CA GLU A 61 -1.65 10.50 10.02
C GLU A 61 -1.79 9.22 9.20
N SER A 62 -1.93 8.06 9.85
CA SER A 62 -2.30 6.81 9.18
C SER A 62 -3.69 6.92 8.55
N ILE A 63 -4.67 7.43 9.29
CA ILE A 63 -6.04 7.65 8.79
C ILE A 63 -6.05 8.65 7.64
N SER A 64 -5.35 9.79 7.78
CA SER A 64 -5.25 10.79 6.70
C SER A 64 -4.56 10.22 5.45
N LEU A 65 -3.64 9.25 5.60
CA LEU A 65 -3.05 8.57 4.46
C LEU A 65 -4.06 7.73 3.69
N LEU A 66 -5.04 7.11 4.36
CA LEU A 66 -6.07 6.27 3.73
C LEU A 66 -6.89 7.03 2.68
N GLU A 67 -7.17 8.32 2.92
CA GLU A 67 -7.97 9.17 2.03
C GLU A 67 -7.40 9.29 0.60
N TYR A 68 -6.11 8.99 0.43
CA TYR A 68 -5.45 9.06 -0.87
C TYR A 68 -5.40 7.73 -1.59
N PHE A 69 -5.74 6.61 -0.95
CA PHE A 69 -5.78 5.31 -1.60
C PHE A 69 -7.19 5.00 -2.07
N VAL A 70 -7.28 4.38 -3.26
CA VAL A 70 -8.54 3.83 -3.74
C VAL A 70 -8.78 2.50 -3.02
N ASP A 71 -9.92 2.39 -2.34
CA ASP A 71 -10.41 1.20 -1.63
C ASP A 71 -9.32 0.45 -0.81
N PRO A 72 -8.63 1.11 0.14
CA PRO A 72 -7.58 0.47 0.94
C PRO A 72 -8.17 -0.59 1.88
N PHE A 73 -7.48 -1.72 2.00
CA PHE A 73 -7.75 -2.70 3.06
C PHE A 73 -7.15 -2.20 4.37
N VAL A 74 -7.84 -2.41 5.49
CA VAL A 74 -7.39 -1.95 6.81
C VAL A 74 -7.49 -3.08 7.82
N ILE A 75 -6.41 -3.31 8.56
CA ILE A 75 -6.34 -4.14 9.76
C ILE A 75 -6.00 -3.21 10.93
N ASN A 76 -6.81 -3.22 11.98
CA ASN A 76 -6.52 -2.49 13.21
C ASN A 76 -6.00 -3.44 14.29
N HIS A 77 -5.04 -3.00 15.09
CA HIS A 77 -4.50 -3.76 16.22
C HIS A 77 -4.41 -2.90 17.49
N PRO A 78 -4.44 -3.48 18.71
CA PRO A 78 -4.51 -2.70 19.94
C PRO A 78 -3.21 -1.95 20.30
N LYS A 79 -2.07 -2.40 19.75
CA LYS A 79 -0.73 -1.84 20.06
C LYS A 79 -0.50 -0.45 19.44
N GLY A 80 0.61 0.20 19.85
CA GLY A 80 1.06 1.50 19.34
C GLY A 80 1.84 1.40 18.04
N HIS A 81 2.79 2.32 17.82
CA HIS A 81 3.64 2.34 16.63
C HIS A 81 4.60 1.15 16.59
N THR A 82 4.21 0.05 15.94
CA THR A 82 4.96 -1.21 15.99
C THR A 82 4.64 -2.10 14.78
N ILE A 83 5.40 -3.18 14.61
CA ILE A 83 5.01 -4.30 13.75
C ILE A 83 4.19 -5.26 14.63
N PRO A 84 2.87 -5.36 14.44
CA PRO A 84 2.04 -6.17 15.32
C PRO A 84 2.21 -7.66 15.03
N GLU A 85 1.96 -8.45 16.06
CA GLU A 85 1.58 -9.84 15.87
C GLU A 85 0.10 -9.85 15.46
N LEU A 86 -0.21 -10.54 14.37
CA LEU A 86 -1.57 -10.60 13.83
C LEU A 86 -2.33 -11.77 14.46
N ASP A 87 -3.60 -11.55 14.80
CA ASP A 87 -4.50 -12.63 15.15
C ASP A 87 -4.88 -13.47 13.91
N GLU A 88 -5.59 -14.57 14.13
CA GLU A 88 -5.98 -15.51 13.06
C GLU A 88 -6.76 -14.80 11.94
N LYS A 89 -7.72 -13.95 12.32
CA LYS A 89 -8.55 -13.20 11.37
C LYS A 89 -7.73 -12.19 10.56
N SER A 90 -6.86 -11.44 11.21
CA SER A 90 -6.00 -10.44 10.56
C SER A 90 -4.98 -11.12 9.64
N THR A 91 -4.47 -12.28 10.06
CA THR A 91 -3.59 -13.13 9.26
C THR A 91 -4.31 -13.61 8.00
N GLU A 92 -5.55 -14.09 8.11
CA GLU A 92 -6.38 -14.49 6.98
C GLU A 92 -6.58 -13.34 5.98
N VAL A 93 -6.92 -12.15 6.47
CA VAL A 93 -7.08 -10.95 5.62
C VAL A 93 -5.78 -10.61 4.89
N MET A 94 -4.64 -10.60 5.59
CA MET A 94 -3.35 -10.28 4.98
C MET A 94 -2.95 -11.32 3.92
N LEU A 95 -3.12 -12.61 4.22
CA LEU A 95 -2.82 -13.68 3.27
C LEU A 95 -3.74 -13.64 2.06
N GLY A 96 -5.05 -13.43 2.25
CA GLY A 96 -6.01 -13.28 1.15
C GLY A 96 -5.70 -12.08 0.26
N PHE A 97 -5.25 -10.96 0.84
CA PHE A 97 -4.78 -9.80 0.09
C PHE A 97 -3.56 -10.15 -0.79
N ILE A 98 -2.55 -10.81 -0.23
CA ILE A 98 -1.35 -11.24 -0.98
C ILE A 98 -1.72 -12.23 -2.09
N GLU A 99 -2.55 -13.23 -1.77
CA GLU A 99 -2.93 -14.30 -2.70
C GLU A 99 -3.68 -13.75 -3.93
N ARG A 100 -4.57 -12.76 -3.73
CA ARG A 100 -5.28 -12.08 -4.82
C ARG A 100 -4.32 -11.55 -5.90
N PHE A 101 -3.22 -10.94 -5.46
CA PHE A 101 -2.24 -10.38 -6.39
C PHE A 101 -1.26 -11.42 -6.91
N GLN A 102 -0.95 -12.47 -6.14
CA GLN A 102 -0.18 -13.62 -6.65
C GLN A 102 -0.89 -14.36 -7.79
N LYS A 103 -2.19 -14.62 -7.65
CA LYS A 103 -2.99 -15.28 -8.70
C LYS A 103 -3.03 -14.46 -9.99
N THR A 104 -3.22 -13.15 -9.86
CA THR A 104 -3.22 -12.23 -11.02
C THR A 104 -1.88 -12.27 -11.79
N MET A 105 -0.75 -12.47 -11.09
CA MET A 105 0.56 -12.58 -11.73
C MET A 105 0.70 -13.84 -12.57
N ALA A 106 0.29 -15.00 -12.02
CA ALA A 106 0.38 -16.28 -12.74
C ALA A 106 -0.39 -16.24 -14.07
N THR A 107 -1.59 -15.66 -14.06
CA THR A 107 -2.42 -15.53 -15.27
C THR A 107 -1.82 -14.57 -16.30
N THR A 108 -1.18 -13.48 -15.85
CA THR A 108 -0.56 -12.50 -16.75
C THR A 108 0.67 -13.08 -17.45
N ASP A 109 1.50 -13.82 -16.71
CA ASP A 109 2.69 -14.46 -17.27
C ASP A 109 2.30 -15.53 -18.30
N GLU A 110 1.31 -16.39 -17.99
CA GLU A 110 0.75 -17.37 -18.94
C GLU A 110 0.23 -16.69 -20.23
N GLN A 111 -0.46 -15.56 -20.12
CA GLN A 111 -0.98 -14.83 -21.28
C GLN A 111 0.15 -14.20 -22.13
N ILE A 112 1.25 -13.73 -21.51
CA ILE A 112 2.42 -13.21 -22.22
C ILE A 112 3.10 -14.31 -23.04
N TYR A 113 3.29 -15.51 -22.47
CA TYR A 113 3.86 -16.64 -23.19
C TYR A 113 2.97 -17.07 -24.37
N LEU A 114 1.65 -17.12 -24.18
CA LEU A 114 0.71 -17.50 -25.25
C LEU A 114 0.71 -16.52 -26.43
N ASN A 115 0.89 -15.22 -26.17
CA ASN A 115 0.93 -14.18 -27.21
C ASN A 115 2.30 -14.05 -27.90
N ALA A 116 3.35 -14.70 -27.39
CA ALA A 116 4.69 -14.67 -27.98
C ALA A 116 4.91 -15.79 -29.03
N GLU A 117 3.99 -16.75 -29.13
CA GLU A 117 4.02 -17.88 -30.07
C GLU A 117 3.14 -17.69 -31.32
N THR A 118 2.54 -16.51 -31.49
CA THR A 118 1.72 -16.10 -32.66
C THR A 118 2.32 -14.91 -33.37
#